data_AF-A0A3D2AU26-F1
#
_entry.id   AF-A0A3D2AU26-F1
#
_cell.length_a   1.000
_cell.length_b   1.000
_cell.length_c   1.000
_cell.angle_alpha   90.00
_cell.angle_beta   90.00
_cell.angle_gamma   90.00
#
_symmetry.space_group_name_H-M   'P 1'
#
loop_
_entity.id
_entity.type
_entity.pdbx_description
1 polymer ?
#
loop_
_entity_poly.entity_id
_entity_poly.type
_entity_poly.pdbx_seq_one_letter_code
_entity_poly.pdbx_strand_id
1 'polypeptide(L)'
;MAQALLTAQDVDDQIGYQNVRNTLVGLLERRIIPIVNENDVVDTAEINNQRFGDNDVLSAIVAKIVSADLLLLLTDTDGLFTSDPKRNQQAKLISKVEIIDESIMSLAEEHSSNISRGGMISKLESARYATDAGVAVIVAPGNLKNVIQISAFGSQVGTLFTAKVDYGGKNG
;
A
#
# COMPACT_ATOMS: atom_id res chain seq x y z
N MET A 1 -23.11 3.78 -5.26
CA MET A 1 -21.66 4.01 -5.27
C MET A 1 -21.41 5.39 -4.70
N ALA A 2 -20.38 5.53 -3.84
CA ALA A 2 -19.96 6.82 -3.31
C ALA A 2 -18.50 7.03 -3.73
N GLN A 3 -18.21 8.20 -4.31
CA GLN A 3 -16.86 8.59 -4.68
C GLN A 3 -16.36 9.61 -3.65
N ALA A 4 -15.18 9.39 -3.12
CA ALA A 4 -14.45 10.35 -2.29
C ALA A 4 -13.17 10.76 -3.02
N LEU A 5 -12.99 12.07 -3.19
CA LEU A 5 -11.73 12.64 -3.66
C LEU A 5 -11.00 13.16 -2.42
N LEU A 6 -9.77 12.69 -2.21
CA LEU A 6 -8.94 13.10 -1.06
C LEU A 6 -7.76 13.93 -1.55
N THR A 7 -7.42 14.97 -0.80
CA THR A 7 -6.18 15.73 -0.92
C THR A 7 -5.25 15.42 0.25
N ALA A 8 -3.97 15.76 0.09
CA ALA A 8 -3.00 15.67 1.17
C ALA A 8 -3.46 16.42 2.43
N GLN A 9 -4.02 17.61 2.22
CA GLN A 9 -4.49 18.48 3.29
C GLN A 9 -5.64 17.86 4.09
N ASP A 10 -6.49 17.05 3.46
CA ASP A 10 -7.61 16.38 4.14
C ASP A 10 -7.14 15.36 5.19
N VAL A 11 -5.89 14.92 5.13
CA VAL A 11 -5.33 13.91 6.05
C VAL A 11 -4.10 14.40 6.83
N ASP A 12 -3.65 15.63 6.59
CA ASP A 12 -2.47 16.23 7.23
C ASP A 12 -2.78 16.80 8.62
N ASP A 13 -4.03 17.24 8.85
CA ASP A 13 -4.50 17.68 10.16
C ASP A 13 -5.47 16.67 10.83
N GLN A 14 -5.54 16.73 12.16
CA GLN A 14 -6.32 15.80 12.97
C GLN A 14 -7.83 15.87 12.69
N ILE A 15 -8.34 17.04 12.32
CA ILE A 15 -9.77 17.27 12.06
C ILE A 15 -10.14 16.66 10.71
N GLY A 16 -9.36 16.96 9.67
CA GLY A 16 -9.48 16.37 8.35
C GLY A 16 -9.42 14.85 8.42
N TYR A 17 -8.40 14.30 9.08
CA TYR A 17 -8.24 12.88 9.28
C TYR A 17 -9.49 12.24 9.89
N GLN A 18 -10.05 12.83 10.95
CA GLN A 18 -11.24 12.29 11.60
C GLN A 18 -12.49 12.40 10.72
N ASN A 19 -12.64 13.47 9.93
CA ASN A 19 -13.75 13.64 8.99
C ASN A 19 -13.71 12.59 7.88
N VAL A 20 -12.54 12.37 7.29
CA VAL A 20 -12.32 11.32 6.29
C VAL A 20 -12.63 9.95 6.88
N ARG A 21 -12.10 9.66 8.08
CA ARG A 21 -12.38 8.42 8.80
C ARG A 21 -13.88 8.19 9.01
N ASN A 22 -14.57 9.16 9.60
CA ASN A 22 -16.00 9.04 9.89
C ASN A 22 -16.81 8.79 8.61
N THR A 23 -16.42 9.44 7.51
CA THR A 23 -17.08 9.27 6.21
C THR A 23 -16.86 7.87 5.64
N LEU A 24 -15.60 7.43 5.54
CA LEU A 24 -15.26 6.13 4.96
C LEU A 24 -15.81 4.96 5.79
N VAL A 25 -15.64 5.01 7.12
CA VAL A 25 -16.18 3.99 8.03
C VAL A 25 -17.70 3.96 7.97
N GLY A 26 -18.36 5.12 7.99
CA GLY A 26 -19.83 5.19 7.90
C GLY A 26 -20.40 4.68 6.56
N LEU A 27 -19.65 4.80 5.45
CA LEU A 27 -20.01 4.17 4.18
C LEU A 27 -19.90 2.64 4.26
N LEU A 28 -18.79 2.13 4.81
CA LEU A 28 -18.55 0.69 4.95
C LEU A 28 -19.57 0.03 5.88
N GLU A 29 -19.93 0.65 7.00
CA GLU A 29 -20.98 0.18 7.92
C GLU A 29 -22.35 0.03 7.23
N ARG A 30 -22.62 0.88 6.22
CA ARG A 30 -23.82 0.83 5.39
C ARG A 30 -23.69 -0.11 4.19
N ARG A 31 -22.61 -0.90 4.13
CA ARG A 31 -22.29 -1.81 3.02
C ARG A 31 -22.14 -1.09 1.67
N ILE A 32 -21.72 0.17 1.69
CA ILE A 32 -21.37 0.94 0.50
C ILE A 32 -19.86 0.80 0.28
N ILE A 33 -19.45 0.40 -0.92
CA ILE A 33 -18.04 0.34 -1.30
C ILE A 33 -17.59 1.76 -1.67
N PRO A 34 -16.67 2.38 -0.88
CA PRO A 34 -16.10 3.66 -1.24
C PRO A 34 -15.11 3.50 -2.40
N ILE A 35 -15.17 4.42 -3.36
CA ILE A 35 -14.16 4.56 -4.41
C ILE A 35 -13.37 5.83 -4.08
N VAL A 36 -12.10 5.67 -3.75
CA VAL A 36 -11.21 6.77 -3.36
C VAL A 36 -10.23 7.02 -4.50
N ASN A 37 -10.01 8.29 -4.82
CA ASN A 37 -8.94 8.71 -5.70
C ASN A 37 -8.34 10.01 -5.17
N GLU A 38 -7.12 10.29 -5.60
CA GLU A 38 -6.51 11.60 -5.38
C GLU A 38 -7.27 12.72 -6.11
N ASN A 39 -7.20 13.93 -5.56
CA ASN A 39 -7.68 15.15 -6.19
C ASN A 39 -6.51 15.97 -6.77
N ASP A 40 -6.06 15.60 -7.96
CA ASP A 40 -4.89 16.11 -8.69
C ASP A 40 -4.89 17.63 -8.97
N VAL A 41 -6.00 18.34 -8.74
CA VAL A 41 -6.13 19.79 -9.01
C VAL A 41 -5.42 20.64 -7.95
N VAL A 42 -5.13 20.07 -6.77
CA VAL A 42 -4.62 20.81 -5.59
C VAL A 42 -3.21 20.33 -5.17
N ASP A 43 -2.63 19.33 -5.84
CA ASP A 43 -1.49 18.59 -5.30
C ASP A 43 -0.11 19.20 -5.58
N THR A 44 0.25 20.22 -4.80
CA THR A 44 1.65 20.63 -4.59
C THR A 44 2.16 20.22 -3.20
N ALA A 45 1.43 19.39 -2.46
CA ALA A 45 1.68 19.10 -1.06
C ALA A 45 2.44 17.77 -0.88
N GLU A 46 3.39 17.76 0.06
CA GLU A 46 4.13 16.56 0.46
C GLU A 46 3.66 16.16 1.87
N ILE A 47 3.34 14.88 2.08
CA ILE A 47 3.08 14.31 3.41
C ILE A 47 4.29 13.47 3.79
N ASN A 48 4.90 13.76 4.94
CA ASN A 48 6.04 12.99 5.47
C ASN A 48 7.20 12.79 4.46
N ASN A 49 7.55 13.85 3.70
CA ASN A 49 8.55 13.84 2.61
C ASN A 49 8.20 12.94 1.42
N GLN A 50 6.94 12.52 1.29
CA GLN A 50 6.43 11.79 0.13
C GLN A 50 5.35 12.62 -0.55
N ARG A 51 5.36 12.63 -1.88
CA ARG A 51 4.34 13.33 -2.67
C ARG A 51 3.03 12.57 -2.58
N PHE A 52 1.94 13.28 -2.33
CA PHE A 52 0.61 12.70 -2.26
C PHE A 52 0.12 12.19 -3.64
N GLY A 53 0.77 12.65 -4.73
CA GLY A 53 0.67 12.23 -6.13
C GLY A 53 0.86 10.75 -6.51
N ASP A 54 0.93 9.81 -5.57
CA ASP A 54 0.98 8.38 -5.85
C ASP A 54 -0.14 7.64 -5.12
N ASN A 55 -1.03 7.02 -5.90
CA ASN A 55 -2.15 6.23 -5.38
C ASN A 55 -1.71 5.06 -4.49
N ASP A 56 -0.47 4.58 -4.62
CA ASP A 56 0.10 3.59 -3.70
C ASP A 56 0.14 4.17 -2.26
N VAL A 57 0.64 5.39 -2.09
CA VAL A 57 0.72 6.07 -0.78
C VAL A 57 -0.67 6.42 -0.25
N LEU A 58 -1.54 6.96 -1.12
CA LEU A 58 -2.93 7.23 -0.76
C LEU A 58 -3.64 5.97 -0.26
N SER A 59 -3.44 4.83 -0.93
CA SER A 59 -4.06 3.57 -0.54
C SER A 59 -3.58 3.10 0.85
N ALA A 60 -2.30 3.30 1.19
CA ALA A 60 -1.74 2.98 2.49
C ALA A 60 -2.31 3.89 3.61
N ILE A 61 -2.48 5.19 3.32
CA ILE A 61 -3.13 6.13 4.22
C ILE A 61 -4.59 5.73 4.46
N VAL A 62 -5.34 5.44 3.40
CA VAL A 62 -6.75 5.00 3.48
C VAL A 62 -6.86 3.71 4.28
N ALA A 63 -6.00 2.72 4.02
CA ALA A 63 -5.98 1.46 4.74
C ALA A 63 -5.76 1.66 6.25
N LYS A 64 -4.83 2.54 6.63
CA LYS A 64 -4.63 2.96 8.03
C LYS A 64 -5.86 3.66 8.61
N ILE A 65 -6.46 4.61 7.89
CA ILE A 65 -7.65 5.38 8.32
C ILE A 65 -8.81 4.46 8.69
N VAL A 66 -9.09 3.47 7.84
CA VAL A 66 -10.20 2.52 8.06
C VAL A 66 -9.81 1.33 8.92
N SER A 67 -8.56 1.27 9.39
CA SER A 67 -8.01 0.14 10.16
C SER A 67 -8.20 -1.19 9.44
N ALA A 68 -7.84 -1.24 8.16
CA ALA A 68 -7.97 -2.44 7.33
C ALA A 68 -7.07 -3.57 7.83
N ASP A 69 -7.54 -4.83 7.69
CA ASP A 69 -6.71 -6.00 7.97
C ASP A 69 -5.64 -6.23 6.88
N LEU A 70 -5.97 -5.86 5.64
CA LEU A 70 -5.17 -6.11 4.44
C LEU A 70 -5.29 -4.96 3.44
N LEU A 71 -4.14 -4.52 2.92
CA LEU A 71 -4.02 -3.70 1.72
C LEU A 71 -3.53 -4.57 0.55
N LEU A 72 -4.26 -4.57 -0.56
CA LEU A 72 -3.88 -5.29 -1.79
C LEU A 72 -3.46 -4.28 -2.87
N LEU A 73 -2.17 -4.25 -3.18
CA LEU A 73 -1.58 -3.46 -4.26
C LEU A 73 -1.52 -4.32 -5.53
N LEU A 74 -2.37 -4.00 -6.50
CA LEU A 74 -2.41 -4.69 -7.80
C LEU A 74 -1.49 -4.00 -8.81
N THR A 75 -0.57 -4.76 -9.39
CA THR A 75 0.50 -4.26 -10.29
C THR A 75 0.55 -5.06 -11.59
N ASP A 76 1.30 -4.57 -12.57
CA ASP A 76 1.67 -5.26 -13.80
C ASP A 76 2.81 -6.28 -13.62
N THR A 77 3.33 -6.43 -12.40
CA THR A 77 4.37 -7.42 -12.03
C THR A 77 3.80 -8.51 -11.12
N ASP A 78 4.48 -9.65 -11.02
CA ASP A 78 4.01 -10.73 -10.13
C ASP A 78 4.22 -10.42 -8.63
N GLY A 79 5.04 -9.42 -8.30
CA GLY A 79 5.41 -9.07 -6.93
C GLY A 79 6.85 -8.54 -6.84
N LEU A 80 7.44 -8.60 -5.65
CA LEU A 80 8.84 -8.26 -5.41
C LEU A 80 9.75 -9.42 -5.80
N PHE A 81 10.83 -9.14 -6.54
CA PHE A 81 11.82 -10.14 -6.96
C PHE A 81 13.19 -9.86 -6.33
N THR A 82 14.02 -10.90 -6.20
CA THR A 82 15.41 -10.79 -5.74
C THR A 82 16.33 -9.96 -6.65
N SER A 83 15.90 -9.67 -7.87
CA SER A 83 16.55 -8.80 -8.87
C SER A 83 15.56 -8.56 -10.02
N ASP A 84 15.82 -7.64 -10.94
CA ASP A 84 14.93 -7.39 -12.09
C ASP A 84 14.76 -8.65 -12.97
N PRO A 85 13.56 -9.26 -13.04
CA PRO A 85 13.33 -10.49 -13.82
C PRO A 85 13.42 -10.26 -15.34
N LYS A 86 13.35 -9.01 -15.82
CA LYS A 86 13.56 -8.68 -17.23
C LYS A 86 15.04 -8.76 -17.64
N ARG A 87 15.95 -8.61 -16.67
CA ARG A 87 17.40 -8.56 -16.88
C ARG A 87 18.12 -9.80 -16.35
N ASN A 88 17.59 -10.44 -15.32
CA ASN A 88 18.15 -11.62 -14.70
C ASN A 88 17.16 -12.78 -14.71
N GLN A 89 17.45 -13.81 -15.50
CA GLN A 89 16.64 -15.03 -15.58
C GLN A 89 16.65 -15.86 -14.28
N GLN A 90 17.61 -15.61 -13.38
CA GLN A 90 17.67 -16.24 -12.07
C GLN A 90 16.88 -15.48 -10.99
N ALA A 91 16.23 -14.37 -11.34
CA ALA A 91 15.39 -13.62 -10.42
C ALA A 91 14.27 -14.51 -9.85
N LYS A 92 14.11 -14.50 -8.53
CA LYS A 92 13.07 -15.27 -7.84
C LYS A 92 12.06 -14.34 -7.20
N LEU A 93 10.79 -14.70 -7.28
CA LEU A 93 9.73 -14.03 -6.57
C LEU A 93 9.93 -14.23 -5.06
N ILE A 94 9.93 -13.12 -4.32
CA ILE A 94 9.96 -13.12 -2.86
C ILE A 94 8.51 -13.26 -2.41
N SER A 95 8.16 -14.38 -1.80
CA SER A 95 6.77 -14.68 -1.49
C SER A 95 6.30 -14.08 -0.15
N LYS A 96 7.23 -13.77 0.75
CA LYS A 96 6.97 -13.16 2.05
C LYS A 96 8.14 -12.27 2.48
N VAL A 97 7.80 -11.11 3.05
CA VAL A 97 8.71 -10.16 3.69
C VAL A 97 8.16 -9.84 5.07
N GLU A 98 8.97 -10.06 6.11
CA GLU A 98 8.55 -9.80 7.49
C GLU A 98 8.91 -8.39 7.96
N ILE A 99 10.03 -7.87 7.45
CA ILE A 99 10.56 -6.55 7.78
C ILE A 99 11.01 -5.89 6.48
N ILE A 100 10.52 -4.68 6.22
CA ILE A 100 10.97 -3.85 5.09
C ILE A 100 12.12 -2.97 5.61
N ASP A 101 13.34 -3.48 5.48
CA ASP A 101 14.58 -2.76 5.80
C ASP A 101 15.28 -2.23 4.55
N GLU A 102 16.44 -1.61 4.71
CA GLU A 102 17.22 -1.08 3.58
C GLU A 102 17.63 -2.16 2.57
N SER A 103 17.80 -3.42 3.00
CA SER A 103 18.10 -4.51 2.06
C SER A 103 16.91 -4.78 1.14
N ILE A 104 15.69 -4.79 1.69
CA ILE A 104 14.46 -4.94 0.90
C ILE A 104 14.22 -3.71 0.02
N MET A 105 14.45 -2.50 0.54
CA MET A 105 14.31 -1.26 -0.24
C MET A 105 15.28 -1.24 -1.43
N SER A 106 16.54 -1.65 -1.23
CA SER A 106 17.56 -1.67 -2.28
C SER A 106 17.19 -2.60 -3.45
N LEU A 107 16.43 -3.68 -3.20
CA LEU A 107 15.91 -4.53 -4.27
C LEU A 107 15.02 -3.74 -5.24
N ALA A 108 14.27 -2.74 -4.80
CA ALA A 108 13.44 -1.95 -5.71
C ALA A 108 14.23 -0.91 -6.50
N GLU A 109 15.37 -0.44 -5.97
CA GLU A 109 16.26 0.51 -6.65
C GLU A 109 16.92 -0.13 -7.87
N GLU A 110 17.33 -1.41 -7.77
CA GLU A 110 17.91 -2.17 -8.88
C GLU A 110 16.92 -2.39 -10.05
N HIS A 111 15.61 -2.33 -9.78
CA HIS A 111 14.54 -2.49 -10.79
C HIS A 111 14.13 -1.16 -11.42
N SER A 112 14.63 -0.03 -10.93
CA SER A 112 14.24 1.29 -11.43
C SER A 112 14.91 1.59 -12.77
N SER A 113 14.10 1.71 -13.82
CA SER A 113 14.48 2.43 -15.03
C SER A 113 14.09 3.90 -14.83
N ASN A 114 14.96 4.84 -15.22
CA ASN A 114 14.85 6.30 -15.01
C ASN A 114 13.53 6.99 -15.46
N ILE A 115 12.53 6.25 -15.92
CA ILE A 115 11.36 6.76 -16.66
C ILE A 115 10.05 6.60 -15.88
N SER A 116 9.96 5.76 -14.84
CA SER A 116 8.70 5.58 -14.09
C SER A 116 8.87 5.89 -12.60
N ARG A 117 8.22 6.97 -12.13
CA ARG A 117 8.23 7.41 -10.73
C ARG A 117 7.29 6.60 -9.82
N GLY A 118 6.36 5.80 -10.36
CA GLY A 118 5.37 4.98 -9.62
C GLY A 118 5.68 3.48 -9.62
N GLY A 119 6.95 3.11 -9.39
CA GLY A 119 7.47 1.75 -9.55
C GLY A 119 7.33 0.85 -8.32
N MET A 120 8.26 -0.10 -8.17
CA MET A 120 8.34 -0.99 -7.00
C MET A 120 8.73 -0.22 -5.72
N ILE A 121 9.51 0.87 -5.84
CA ILE A 121 9.95 1.69 -4.71
C ILE A 121 8.73 2.23 -3.96
N SER A 122 7.81 2.89 -4.67
CA SER A 122 6.59 3.44 -4.06
C SER A 122 5.72 2.37 -3.39
N LYS A 123 5.65 1.16 -3.96
CA LYS A 123 4.94 0.02 -3.37
C LYS A 123 5.58 -0.44 -2.07
N LEU A 124 6.92 -0.47 -2.01
CA LEU A 124 7.64 -0.81 -0.79
C LEU A 124 7.49 0.27 0.28
N GLU A 125 7.52 1.54 -0.11
CA GLU A 125 7.27 2.65 0.80
C GLU A 125 5.86 2.61 1.39
N SER A 126 4.86 2.41 0.53
CA SER A 126 3.45 2.27 0.92
C SER A 126 3.24 1.02 1.77
N ALA A 127 3.91 -0.09 1.43
CA ALA A 127 3.90 -1.30 2.23
C ALA A 127 4.52 -1.09 3.61
N ARG A 128 5.64 -0.37 3.69
CA ARG A 128 6.28 0.00 4.97
C ARG A 128 5.35 0.85 5.82
N TYR A 129 4.74 1.88 5.24
CA TYR A 129 3.78 2.73 5.94
C TYR A 129 2.59 1.95 6.51
N ALA A 130 1.99 1.07 5.68
CA ALA A 130 0.83 0.28 6.08
C ALA A 130 1.19 -0.80 7.13
N THR A 131 2.30 -1.52 6.93
CA THR A 131 2.75 -2.56 7.88
C THR A 131 3.15 -1.99 9.24
N ASP A 132 3.72 -0.78 9.27
CA ASP A 132 4.00 -0.03 10.51
C ASP A 132 2.71 0.38 11.23
N ALA A 133 1.61 0.58 10.50
CA ALA A 133 0.29 0.84 11.05
C ALA A 133 -0.49 -0.44 11.42
N GLY A 134 0.13 -1.61 11.37
CA GLY A 134 -0.51 -2.88 11.69
C GLY A 134 -1.35 -3.49 10.56
N VAL A 135 -1.23 -2.98 9.33
CA VAL A 135 -1.96 -3.46 8.15
C VAL A 135 -1.07 -4.39 7.34
N ALA A 136 -1.51 -5.62 7.07
CA ALA A 136 -0.76 -6.51 6.18
C ALA A 136 -0.88 -6.01 4.73
N VAL A 137 0.14 -6.27 3.90
CA VAL A 137 0.14 -5.80 2.51
C VAL A 137 0.46 -6.93 1.56
N ILE A 138 -0.27 -7.05 0.46
CA ILE A 138 0.07 -7.95 -0.63
C ILE A 138 0.32 -7.14 -1.90
N VAL A 139 1.47 -7.35 -2.54
CA VAL A 139 1.73 -6.88 -3.90
C VAL A 139 1.54 -8.05 -4.85
N ALA A 140 0.59 -7.95 -5.78
CA ALA A 140 0.18 -9.06 -6.64
C ALA A 140 -0.18 -8.60 -8.07
N PRO A 141 -0.16 -9.53 -9.05
CA PRO A 141 -0.51 -9.21 -10.43
C PRO A 141 -1.99 -8.87 -10.58
N GLY A 142 -2.29 -7.68 -11.10
CA GLY A 142 -3.66 -7.18 -11.30
C GLY A 142 -4.42 -7.88 -12.42
N ASN A 143 -3.73 -8.55 -13.34
CA ASN A 143 -4.33 -9.34 -14.41
C ASN A 143 -4.60 -10.80 -14.03
N LEU A 144 -4.19 -11.23 -12.83
CA LEU A 144 -4.43 -12.60 -12.37
C LEU A 144 -5.91 -12.80 -12.03
N LYS A 145 -6.51 -13.82 -12.66
CA LYS A 145 -7.91 -14.17 -12.42
C LYS A 145 -8.12 -14.49 -10.94
N ASN A 146 -9.19 -13.94 -10.36
CA ASN A 146 -9.60 -14.17 -8.98
C ASN A 146 -8.58 -13.69 -7.92
N VAL A 147 -7.61 -12.82 -8.27
CA VAL A 147 -6.56 -12.35 -7.35
C VAL A 147 -7.11 -11.81 -6.03
N ILE A 148 -8.19 -11.02 -6.06
CA ILE A 148 -8.82 -10.48 -4.85
C ILE A 148 -9.29 -11.59 -3.91
N GLN A 149 -9.93 -12.63 -4.46
CA GLN A 149 -10.44 -13.76 -3.67
C GLN A 149 -9.29 -14.59 -3.10
N ILE A 150 -8.27 -14.87 -3.92
CA ILE A 150 -7.07 -15.61 -3.52
C ILE A 150 -6.39 -14.90 -2.34
N SER A 151 -6.17 -13.58 -2.47
CA SER A 151 -5.58 -12.74 -1.43
C SER A 151 -6.43 -12.72 -0.15
N ALA A 152 -7.75 -12.55 -0.28
CA ALA A 152 -8.66 -12.47 0.87
C ALA A 152 -8.78 -13.78 1.66
N PHE A 153 -8.64 -14.94 1.00
CA PHE A 153 -8.69 -16.26 1.65
C PHE A 153 -7.32 -16.78 2.10
N GLY A 154 -6.27 -15.96 2.07
CA GLY A 154 -4.93 -16.31 2.57
C GLY A 154 -4.19 -17.32 1.70
N SER A 155 -4.62 -17.52 0.45
CA SER A 155 -3.86 -18.32 -0.51
C SER A 155 -2.67 -17.50 -1.01
N GLN A 156 -1.52 -18.15 -1.18
CA GLN A 156 -0.28 -17.46 -1.52
C GLN A 156 -0.35 -16.87 -2.94
N VAL A 157 -0.21 -15.55 -3.04
CA VAL A 157 -0.15 -14.81 -4.31
C VAL A 157 0.78 -13.61 -4.16
N GLY A 158 1.65 -13.42 -5.15
CA GLY A 158 2.65 -12.37 -5.17
C GLY A 158 3.54 -12.34 -3.93
N THR A 159 3.74 -11.15 -3.36
CA THR A 159 4.55 -10.91 -2.16
C THR A 159 3.70 -10.45 -1.00
N LEU A 160 3.72 -11.19 0.11
CA LEU A 160 3.09 -10.79 1.37
C LEU A 160 4.08 -10.04 2.26
N PHE A 161 3.75 -8.82 2.65
CA PHE A 161 4.41 -8.05 3.69
C PHE A 161 3.60 -8.14 4.98
N THR A 162 4.17 -8.70 6.04
CA THR A 162 3.43 -8.90 7.29
C THR A 162 3.31 -7.59 8.08
N ALA A 163 2.12 -7.36 8.65
CA ALA A 163 1.93 -6.31 9.63
C ALA A 163 2.91 -6.45 10.80
N LYS A 164 3.47 -5.33 11.28
CA LYS A 164 4.22 -5.34 12.54
C LYS A 164 3.24 -5.60 13.67
N VAL A 165 3.42 -6.71 14.37
CA VAL A 165 2.65 -6.98 15.58
C VAL A 165 3.26 -6.15 16.68
N ASP A 166 2.57 -5.07 17.07
CA ASP A 166 2.94 -4.31 18.25
C ASP A 166 2.63 -5.19 19.48
N TYR A 167 3.63 -5.92 19.97
CA TYR A 167 3.58 -6.51 21.29
C TYR A 167 3.58 -5.35 22.27
N GLY A 168 2.39 -4.81 22.57
CA GLY A 168 2.21 -3.75 23.55
C GLY A 168 3.03 -4.09 24.80
N GLY A 169 4.08 -3.32 25.02
CA GLY A 169 5.00 -3.49 26.12
C GLY A 169 4.26 -3.36 27.43
N LYS A 170 3.80 -4.49 27.98
CA LYS A 170 3.72 -4.68 29.43
C LYS A 170 5.14 -4.99 29.91
N ASN A 171 5.98 -3.96 29.99
CA ASN A 171 7.16 -4.02 30.83
C ASN A 171 6.73 -3.63 32.25
N GLY A 172 7.26 -4.39 33.22
CA GLY A 172 6.86 -4.45 34.62
C GLY A 172 7.01 -3.16 35.42
#